data_AF-A0A953U7F5-F1
#
_entry.id   AF-A0A953U7F5-F1
#
_cell.length_a   1.000
_cell.length_b   1.000
_cell.length_c   1.000
_cell.angle_alpha   90.00
_cell.angle_beta   90.00
_cell.angle_gamma   90.00
#
_symmetry.space_group_name_H-M   'P 1'
#
loop_
_entity.id
_entity.type
_entity.pdbx_description
1 polymer ?
#
loop_
_entity_poly.entity_id
_entity_poly.type
_entity_poly.pdbx_seq_one_letter_code
_entity_poly.pdbx_strand_id
1 'polypeptide(L)' 'MEASLAYDESLAAVQYISDSYGMSDLQRILERLGQGSSTEAALRAVIHSDYGALEGEVGKYLIGKYGN' A
#
# COMPACT_ATOMS: atom_id res chain seq x y z
N MET A 1 -10.30 -18.53 -6.38
CA MET A 1 -9.20 -17.79 -7.04
C MET A 1 -9.08 -16.36 -6.52
N GLU A 2 -10.18 -15.73 -6.09
CA GLU A 2 -10.16 -14.35 -5.55
C GLU A 2 -9.30 -14.16 -4.30
N ALA A 3 -9.23 -15.14 -3.39
CA ALA A 3 -8.39 -15.02 -2.19
C ALA A 3 -6.89 -14.94 -2.48
N SER A 4 -6.43 -15.66 -3.50
CA SER A 4 -5.03 -15.59 -3.96
C SER A 4 -4.74 -14.24 -4.59
N LEU A 5 -5.65 -13.75 -5.45
CA LEU A 5 -5.52 -12.45 -6.08
C LEU A 5 -5.49 -11.31 -5.05
N ALA A 6 -6.41 -11.33 -4.08
CA ALA A 6 -6.47 -10.33 -3.02
C ALA A 6 -5.22 -10.35 -2.12
N TYR A 7 -4.63 -11.54 -1.89
CA TYR A 7 -3.37 -11.67 -1.18
C TYR A 7 -2.20 -11.07 -1.98
N ASP A 8 -2.13 -11.38 -3.27
CA ASP A 8 -1.08 -10.86 -4.16
C ASP A 8 -1.17 -9.33 -4.30
N GLU A 9 -2.39 -8.78 -4.41
CA GLU A 9 -2.65 -7.34 -4.40
C GLU A 9 -2.22 -6.69 -3.08
N SER A 10 -2.53 -7.32 -1.95
CA SER A 10 -2.12 -6.82 -0.63
C SER A 10 -0.60 -6.83 -0.48
N LEU A 11 0.07 -7.87 -0.96
CA LEU A 11 1.52 -8.00 -0.94
C LEU A 11 2.18 -6.93 -1.82
N ALA A 12 1.64 -6.69 -3.02
CA ALA A 12 2.11 -5.64 -3.91
C ALA A 12 2.02 -4.25 -3.29
N ALA A 13 0.91 -3.95 -2.61
CA ALA A 13 0.72 -2.68 -1.91
C ALA A 13 1.76 -2.50 -0.78
N VAL A 14 2.01 -3.54 0.01
CA VAL A 14 3.05 -3.50 1.07
C VAL A 14 4.43 -3.31 0.47
N GLN A 15 4.74 -4.02 -0.62
CA GLN A 15 6.02 -3.91 -1.31
C GLN A 15 6.24 -2.50 -1.87
N TYR A 16 5.22 -1.91 -2.49
CA TYR A 16 5.27 -0.54 -3.01
C TYR A 16 5.54 0.48 -1.89
N ILE A 17 4.83 0.37 -0.76
CA ILE A 17 5.01 1.27 0.38
C ILE A 17 6.42 1.13 0.95
N SER A 18 6.88 -0.12 1.14
CA SER A 18 8.23 -0.39 1.63
C SER A 18 9.32 0.16 0.70
N ASP A 19 9.19 -0.04 -0.61
CA ASP A 19 10.20 0.40 -1.58
C ASP A 19 10.17 1.93 -1.81
N SER A 20 9.00 2.57 -1.73
CA SER A 20 8.84 4.00 -2.05
C SER A 20 9.00 4.92 -0.84
N TYR A 21 8.49 4.50 0.33
CA TYR A 21 8.44 5.31 1.56
C TYR A 21 9.29 4.72 2.69
N GLY A 22 9.76 3.48 2.55
CA GLY A 22 10.57 2.81 3.55
C GLY A 22 9.75 2.13 4.65
N MET A 23 10.42 1.24 5.39
CA MET A 23 9.78 0.44 6.45
C MET A 23 9.24 1.24 7.63
N SER A 24 9.80 2.41 7.92
CA SER A 24 9.35 3.27 9.01
C SER A 24 7.94 3.81 8.78
N ASP A 25 7.61 4.19 7.55
CA ASP A 25 6.29 4.70 7.21
C ASP A 25 5.26 3.58 7.05
N LEU A 26 5.68 2.40 6.59
CA LEU A 26 4.85 1.18 6.64
C LEU A 26 4.42 0.88 8.08
N GLN A 27 5.35 0.91 9.04
CA GLN A 27 5.02 0.68 10.46
C GLN A 27 4.02 1.71 10.99
N ARG A 28 4.20 3.00 10.66
CA ARG A 28 3.26 4.06 11.07
C ARG A 28 1.85 3.86 10.51
N ILE A 29 1.74 3.37 9.28
CA ILE A 29 0.44 3.04 8.67
C ILE A 29 -0.20 1.87 9.45
N LEU A 30 0.55 0.80 9.71
CA LEU A 30 0.07 -0.38 10.44
C LEU A 30 -0.33 -0.03 11.88
N GLU A 31 0.42 0.81 12.57
CA GLU A 31 0.07 1.30 13.92
C GLU A 31 -1.26 2.06 13.91
N ARG A 32 -1.48 2.94 12.93
CA ARG A 32 -2.73 3.70 12.80
C ARG A 32 -3.92 2.81 12.49
N LEU A 33 -3.74 1.82 11.60
CA LEU A 33 -4.74 0.80 11.32
C LEU A 33 -5.07 -0.01 12.59
N GLY A 34 -4.07 -0.41 13.37
CA GLY A 34 -4.24 -1.13 14.64
C GLY A 34 -4.95 -0.30 15.73
N GLN A 35 -4.87 1.03 15.66
CA GLN A 35 -5.62 1.95 16.51
C GLN A 35 -7.08 2.15 16.06
N GLY A 36 -7.51 1.48 14.99
CA GLY A 36 -8.87 1.59 14.45
C GLY A 36 -9.07 2.76 13.48
N SER A 37 -7.99 3.37 12.98
CA SER A 37 -8.10 4.36 11.90
C SER A 37 -8.56 3.67 10.62
N SER A 38 -9.38 4.35 9.81
CA SER A 38 -9.66 3.87 8.46
C SER A 38 -8.39 3.85 7.62
N THR A 39 -8.35 2.96 6.62
CA THR A 39 -7.21 2.83 5.70
C THR A 39 -6.91 4.14 4.98
N GLU A 40 -7.93 4.89 4.53
CA GLU A 40 -7.72 6.21 3.92
C GLU A 40 -7.14 7.23 4.90
N ALA A 41 -7.59 7.24 6.16
CA ALA A 41 -7.08 8.17 7.16
C ALA A 41 -5.62 7.88 7.51
N ALA A 42 -5.24 6.60 7.60
CA ALA A 42 -3.88 6.17 7.85
C ALA A 42 -2.95 6.53 6.67
N LEU A 43 -3.37 6.23 5.43
CA LEU A 43 -2.60 6.56 4.23
C LEU A 43 -2.43 8.07 4.05
N ARG A 44 -3.51 8.83 4.18
CA ARG A 44 -3.46 10.29 4.05
C ARG A 44 -2.57 10.95 5.10
N ALA A 45 -2.53 10.40 6.31
CA ALA A 45 -1.69 10.94 7.38
C ALA A 45 -0.19 10.67 7.20
N VAL A 46 0.17 9.60 6.47
CA VAL A 46 1.58 9.18 6.33
C VAL A 46 2.13 9.56 4.97
N ILE A 47 1.45 9.18 3.89
CA ILE A 47 1.92 9.36 2.51
C ILE A 47 1.20 10.48 1.76
N HIS A 48 0.34 11.27 2.45
CA HIS A 48 -0.45 12.35 1.86
C HIS A 48 -1.30 11.93 0.64
N SER A 49 -1.60 10.64 0.54
CA SER A 49 -2.27 10.04 -0.61
C SER A 49 -3.53 9.28 -0.18
N ASP A 50 -4.50 9.26 -1.07
CA ASP A 50 -5.78 8.58 -0.95
C ASP A 50 -5.66 7.14 -1.50
N TYR A 51 -6.55 6.24 -1.09
CA TYR A 51 -6.52 4.82 -1.49
C TYR A 51 -6.56 4.63 -3.02
N GLY A 52 -7.39 5.38 -3.75
CA GLY A 52 -7.46 5.28 -5.22
C GLY A 52 -6.18 5.77 -5.91
N ALA A 53 -5.48 6.75 -5.33
CA ALA A 53 -4.18 7.18 -5.83
C ALA A 53 -3.10 6.13 -5.52
N LEU A 54 -3.14 5.51 -4.33
CA LEU A 54 -2.27 4.39 -3.98
C LEU A 54 -2.43 3.22 -4.94
N GLU A 55 -3.67 2.81 -5.22
CA GLU A 55 -3.97 1.70 -6.12
C GLU A 55 -3.41 1.94 -7.54
N GLY A 56 -3.59 3.16 -8.07
CA GLY A 56 -3.02 3.55 -9.36
C GLY A 56 -1.49 3.52 -9.39
N GLU A 57 -0.83 3.98 -8.33
CA GLU A 57 0.64 3.96 -8.24
C GLU A 57 1.18 2.54 -8.03
N VAL A 58 0.51 1.70 -7.24
CA VAL A 58 0.84 0.28 -7.08
C VAL A 58 0.73 -0.44 -8.43
N GLY A 59 -0.31 -0.18 -9.21
CA GLY A 59 -0.46 -0.73 -10.56
C GLY A 59 0.69 -0.35 -11.49
N LYS A 60 1.09 0.94 -11.50
CA LYS A 60 2.25 1.40 -12.29
C LYS A 60 3.55 0.76 -11.83
N TYR A 61 3.76 0.68 -10.52
CA TYR A 61 4.94 0.05 -9.91
C TYR A 61 5.03 -1.43 -10.28
N LEU A 62 3.92 -2.16 -10.21
CA LEU A 62 3.86 -3.57 -10.59
C LEU A 62 4.20 -3.79 -12.07
N ILE A 63 3.62 -2.98 -12.96
CA ILE A 63 3.92 -3.04 -14.40
C ILE A 63 5.41 -2.74 -14.64
N GLY A 64 5.98 -1.73 -13.96
CA GLY A 64 7.39 -1.38 -14.10
C GLY A 64 8.35 -2.43 -13.54
N LYS A 65 7.99 -3.11 -12.46
CA LYS A 65 8.84 -4.07 -11.75
C LYS A 65 8.72 -5.51 -12.27
N TYR A 66 7.53 -5.93 -12.65
CA TYR A 66 7.21 -7.32 -13.06
C TYR A 66 6.72 -7.44 -14.51
N GLY A 67 6.44 -6.34 -15.20
CA GLY A 67 5.99 -6.34 -16.59
C GLY A 67 7.11 -6.52 -17.63
N ASN A 68 8.30 -6.96 -17.21
CA ASN A 68 9.48 -7.16 -18.05
C ASN A 68 9.96 -8.60 -17.95
#